data_AF-A0A7J9I664-F1
#
_entry.id   AF-A0A7J9I664-F1
#
_cell.length_a   1.000
_cell.length_b   1.000
_cell.length_c   1.000
_cell.angle_alpha   90.00
_cell.angle_beta   90.00
_cell.angle_gamma   90.00
#
_symmetry.space_group_name_H-M   'P 1'
#
loop_
_entity.id
_entity.type
_entity.pdbx_description
1 polymer ?
#
loop_
_entity_poly.entity_id
_entity_poly.type
_entity_poly.pdbx_seq_one_letter_code
_entity_poly.pdbx_strand_id
1 'polypeptide(L)'
;MDDISWKWTSTHELIASTLAWVKSFGFSGNMEQLVCFSKTEQGWQRPKLRWIKINVDGSVLMSNTKATIEGAVRDSSEVWLVGFEMVTMVSNIFQIEARAVVEGLKLVLVKGLQTGRG
;
A
#
# COMPACT_ATOMS: atom_id res chain seq x y z
N MET A 1 5.25 8.19 -35.12
CA MET A 1 5.21 6.85 -34.51
C MET A 1 6.17 6.97 -33.35
N ASP A 2 5.63 7.37 -32.21
CA ASP A 2 6.44 7.80 -31.09
C ASP A 2 6.81 6.57 -30.28
N ASP A 3 8.12 6.35 -30.19
CA ASP A 3 8.74 5.24 -29.51
C ASP A 3 8.53 5.41 -27.99
N ILE A 4 7.51 4.73 -27.45
CA ILE A 4 7.23 4.72 -26.01
C ILE A 4 8.30 3.84 -25.36
N SER A 5 9.45 4.46 -25.09
CA SER A 5 10.51 3.91 -24.25
C SER A 5 9.96 3.70 -22.84
N TRP A 6 9.57 2.46 -22.53
CA TRP A 6 9.33 2.02 -21.16
C TRP A 6 10.66 2.06 -20.40
N LYS A 7 10.98 3.21 -19.81
CA LYS A 7 12.12 3.32 -18.88
C LYS A 7 11.78 2.51 -17.63
N TRP A 8 12.28 1.28 -17.58
CA TRP A 8 12.28 0.48 -16.37
C TRP A 8 13.05 1.22 -15.29
N THR A 9 12.33 1.74 -14.30
CA THR A 9 12.95 2.35 -13.11
C THR A 9 13.45 1.22 -12.23
N SER A 10 14.70 1.30 -11.78
CA SER A 10 15.27 0.22 -10.98
C SER A 10 14.54 0.07 -9.64
N THR A 11 14.43 -1.15 -9.10
CA THR A 11 13.83 -1.42 -7.78
C THR A 11 14.41 -0.53 -6.67
N HIS A 12 15.69 -0.18 -6.77
CA HIS A 12 16.35 0.72 -5.82
C HIS A 12 15.88 2.17 -5.92
N GLU A 13 15.76 2.72 -7.13
CA GLU A 13 15.20 4.06 -7.34
C GLU A 13 13.72 4.11 -6.92
N LEU A 14 12.97 3.02 -7.11
CA LEU A 14 11.58 2.87 -6.67
C LEU A 14 11.45 2.91 -5.15
N ILE A 15 12.27 2.13 -4.43
CA ILE A 15 12.30 2.13 -2.97
C ILE A 15 12.73 3.50 -2.46
N ALA A 16 13.76 4.10 -3.05
CA ALA A 16 14.26 5.41 -2.65
C ALA A 16 13.21 6.54 -2.82
N SER A 17 12.52 6.58 -3.97
CA SER A 17 11.46 7.57 -4.26
C SER A 17 10.27 7.41 -3.31
N THR A 18 9.83 6.16 -3.07
CA THR A 18 8.74 5.85 -2.14
C THR A 18 9.11 6.25 -0.71
N LEU A 19 10.35 5.95 -0.27
CA LEU A 19 10.85 6.36 1.05
C LEU A 19 10.93 7.88 1.18
N ALA A 20 11.40 8.60 0.15
CA ALA A 20 11.43 10.06 0.14
C ALA A 20 10.02 10.65 0.26
N TRP A 21 9.06 10.09 -0.48
CA TRP A 21 7.66 10.50 -0.40
C TRP A 21 7.04 10.25 0.98
N VAL A 22 7.24 9.07 1.58
CA VAL A 22 6.74 8.76 2.93
C VAL A 22 7.35 9.70 3.98
N LYS A 23 8.65 10.00 3.89
CA LYS A 23 9.31 10.98 4.78
C LYS A 23 8.68 12.37 4.68
N SER A 24 8.19 12.77 3.51
CA SER A 24 7.49 14.05 3.32
C SER A 24 6.21 14.20 4.14
N PHE A 25 5.62 13.11 4.67
CA PHE A 25 4.43 13.17 5.54
C PHE A 25 4.77 13.31 7.03
N GLY A 26 6.04 13.56 7.38
CA GLY A 26 6.46 13.70 8.79
C GLY A 26 6.58 12.37 9.53
N PHE A 27 6.58 11.23 8.82
CA PHE A 27 6.90 9.92 9.40
C PHE A 27 8.41 9.83 9.68
N SER A 28 8.83 10.29 10.86
CA SER A 28 10.22 10.25 11.33
C SER A 28 10.47 9.06 12.26
N GLY A 29 10.12 7.85 11.82
CA GLY A 29 10.45 6.61 12.54
C GLY A 29 11.77 6.02 12.05
N ASN A 30 12.55 5.37 12.94
CA ASN A 30 13.68 4.53 12.56
C ASN A 30 13.18 3.37 11.69
N MET A 31 13.14 3.59 10.37
CA MET A 31 12.94 2.55 9.37
C MET A 31 14.28 1.82 9.19
N GLU A 32 14.68 1.05 10.20
CA GLU A 32 15.76 0.08 9.99
C GLU A 32 15.27 -0.93 8.95
N GLN A 33 15.90 -0.83 7.78
CA GLN A 33 15.92 -1.78 6.67
C GLN A 33 14.76 -2.78 6.67
N LEU A 34 13.60 -2.35 6.16
CA LEU A 34 12.54 -3.27 5.74
C LEU A 34 13.03 -4.04 4.50
N VAL A 35 13.94 -4.99 4.70
CA VAL A 35 14.29 -5.94 3.66
C VAL A 35 13.13 -6.93 3.57
N CYS A 36 12.25 -6.72 2.60
CA CYS A 36 11.19 -7.65 2.28
C CYS A 36 11.78 -8.89 1.60
N PHE A 37 12.38 -9.79 2.38
CA PHE A 37 12.64 -11.15 1.92
C PHE A 37 11.34 -11.96 2.02
N SER A 38 10.41 -11.75 1.10
CA SER A 38 9.26 -12.64 0.97
C SER A 38 9.63 -13.80 0.06
N LYS A 39 9.69 -15.01 0.62
CA LYS A 39 9.46 -16.23 -0.15
C LYS A 39 8.06 -16.07 -0.76
N THR A 40 7.96 -16.06 -2.08
CA THR A 40 6.67 -15.97 -2.76
C THR A 40 5.91 -17.29 -2.57
N GLU A 41 5.18 -17.40 -1.47
CA GLU A 41 4.06 -18.33 -1.38
C GLU A 41 3.08 -17.94 -2.49
N GLN A 42 2.74 -18.89 -3.37
CA GLN A 42 1.92 -18.62 -4.54
C GLN A 42 0.45 -18.45 -4.10
N GLY A 43 -0.02 -17.20 -4.01
CA GLY A 43 -1.43 -16.88 -3.74
C GLY A 43 -1.69 -16.21 -2.39
N TRP A 44 -2.94 -15.79 -2.19
CA TRP A 44 -3.37 -15.12 -0.96
C TRP A 44 -3.35 -16.08 0.22
N GLN A 45 -2.65 -15.70 1.29
CA GLN A 45 -2.58 -16.48 2.53
C GLN A 45 -3.46 -15.87 3.61
N ARG A 46 -4.15 -16.71 4.38
CA ARG A 46 -4.89 -16.29 5.58
C ARG A 46 -3.93 -15.64 6.60
N PRO A 47 -4.27 -14.51 7.24
CA PRO A 47 -3.45 -13.97 8.33
C PRO A 47 -3.48 -14.90 9.55
N LYS A 48 -2.38 -14.93 10.31
CA LYS A 48 -2.28 -15.72 11.56
C LYS A 48 -3.35 -15.30 12.56
N LEU A 49 -3.70 -16.19 13.50
CA LEU A 49 -4.65 -15.88 14.57
C LEU A 49 -4.28 -14.56 15.29
N ARG A 50 -5.26 -13.67 15.50
CA ARG A 50 -5.09 -12.31 16.07
C ARG A 50 -4.30 -11.33 15.19
N TRP A 51 -4.07 -11.67 13.93
CA TRP A 51 -3.58 -10.74 12.93
C TRP A 51 -4.72 -10.33 12.01
N ILE A 52 -4.62 -9.11 11.51
CA ILE A 52 -5.41 -8.62 10.41
C ILE A 52 -4.53 -8.53 9.16
N LYS A 53 -5.17 -8.60 8.00
CA LYS A 53 -4.54 -8.34 6.71
C LYS A 53 -5.25 -7.17 6.03
N ILE A 54 -4.46 -6.25 5.50
CA ILE A 54 -4.93 -5.13 4.69
C ILE A 54 -4.55 -5.43 3.25
N ASN A 55 -5.55 -5.64 2.40
CA ASN A 55 -5.37 -5.69 0.95
C ASN A 55 -5.68 -4.29 0.41
N VAL A 56 -4.82 -3.74 -0.44
CA VAL A 56 -4.99 -2.41 -1.03
C VAL A 56 -4.75 -2.49 -2.54
N ASP A 57 -5.38 -1.58 -3.27
CA ASP A 57 -5.16 -1.40 -4.71
C ASP A 57 -5.26 0.09 -5.07
N GLY A 58 -4.51 0.48 -6.09
CA GLY A 58 -4.49 1.82 -6.65
C GLY A 58 -4.78 1.81 -8.14
N SER A 59 -5.69 2.67 -8.60
CA SER A 59 -5.99 2.81 -10.02
C SER A 59 -5.87 4.25 -10.52
N VAL A 60 -5.39 4.42 -11.75
CA VAL A 60 -5.18 5.72 -12.41
C VAL A 60 -5.93 5.77 -13.71
N LEU A 61 -6.68 6.85 -13.91
CA LEU A 61 -7.20 7.22 -15.22
C LEU A 61 -6.22 8.19 -15.91
N MET A 62 -5.48 7.69 -16.92
CA MET A 62 -4.44 8.46 -17.62
C MET A 62 -4.97 9.73 -18.29
N SER A 63 -6.24 9.76 -18.69
CA SER A 63 -6.82 10.89 -19.45
C SER A 63 -7.12 12.13 -18.60
N ASN A 64 -7.21 12.03 -17.27
CA ASN A 64 -7.64 13.15 -16.43
C ASN A 64 -6.92 13.24 -15.08
N THR A 65 -5.76 12.59 -14.93
CA THR A 65 -4.96 12.58 -13.68
C THR A 65 -5.73 12.18 -12.41
N LYS A 66 -6.90 11.57 -12.58
CA LYS A 66 -7.75 11.11 -11.49
C LYS A 66 -7.25 9.74 -11.09
N ALA A 67 -7.03 9.56 -9.80
CA ALA A 67 -6.70 8.29 -9.22
C ALA A 67 -7.71 7.90 -8.16
N THR A 68 -7.79 6.62 -7.91
CA THR A 68 -8.59 6.01 -6.85
C THR A 68 -7.71 5.06 -6.08
N ILE A 69 -7.87 5.05 -4.77
CA ILE A 69 -7.29 4.03 -3.88
C ILE A 69 -8.44 3.31 -3.19
N GLU A 70 -8.26 2.01 -3.00
CA GLU A 70 -9.21 1.19 -2.28
C GLU A 70 -8.48 0.18 -1.39
N GLY A 71 -9.21 -0.37 -0.44
CA GLY A 71 -8.70 -1.48 0.35
C GLY A 71 -9.73 -2.14 1.24
N ALA A 72 -9.40 -3.36 1.64
CA ALA A 72 -10.22 -4.21 2.49
C ALA A 72 -9.36 -4.78 3.63
N VAL A 73 -9.88 -4.68 4.86
CA VAL A 73 -9.29 -5.25 6.06
C VAL A 73 -10.01 -6.54 6.41
N ARG A 74 -9.25 -7.62 6.60
CA ARG A 74 -9.77 -8.93 6.99
C ARG A 74 -9.09 -9.45 8.25
N ASP A 75 -9.81 -10.24 9.04
CA ASP A 75 -9.25 -10.96 10.17
C ASP A 75 -8.69 -12.34 9.79
N SER A 76 -8.19 -13.07 10.79
CA SER A 76 -7.70 -14.45 10.65
C SER A 76 -8.79 -15.48 10.34
N SER A 77 -10.06 -15.10 10.46
CA SER A 77 -11.21 -15.90 10.03
C SER A 77 -11.62 -15.58 8.59
N GLU A 78 -10.84 -14.73 7.89
CA GLU A 78 -11.07 -14.25 6.53
C GLU A 78 -12.30 -13.36 6.38
N VAL A 79 -12.89 -12.96 7.52
CA VAL A 79 -14.06 -12.10 7.58
C VAL A 79 -13.63 -10.68 7.22
N TRP A 80 -14.38 -10.05 6.32
CA TRP A 80 -14.22 -8.64 6.01
C TRP A 80 -14.69 -7.80 7.19
N LEU A 81 -13.76 -7.06 7.79
CA LEU A 81 -14.05 -6.16 8.92
C LEU A 81 -14.48 -4.76 8.44
N VAL A 82 -13.69 -4.14 7.57
CA VAL A 82 -13.92 -2.78 7.06
C VAL A 82 -13.21 -2.56 5.73
N GLY A 83 -13.75 -1.72 4.87
CA GLY A 83 -13.09 -1.28 3.63
C GLY A 83 -13.10 0.23 3.49
N PHE A 84 -12.32 0.73 2.53
CA PHE A 84 -12.28 2.14 2.18
C PHE A 84 -12.11 2.31 0.66
N GLU A 85 -12.56 3.46 0.18
CA GLU A 85 -12.35 3.95 -1.18
C GLU A 85 -12.13 5.46 -1.09
N MET A 86 -11.16 5.98 -1.85
CA MET A 86 -10.87 7.41 -1.89
C MET A 86 -10.42 7.84 -3.28
N VAL A 87 -10.98 8.96 -3.76
CA VAL A 87 -10.50 9.64 -4.96
C VAL A 87 -9.33 10.55 -4.60
N THR A 88 -8.26 10.50 -5.40
CA THR A 88 -7.06 11.31 -5.25
C THR A 88 -6.72 12.00 -6.57
N MET A 89 -6.05 13.15 -6.50
CA MET A 89 -5.53 13.87 -7.68
C MET A 89 -4.05 13.59 -7.96
N VAL A 90 -3.53 12.50 -7.40
CA VAL A 90 -2.17 12.03 -7.68
C VAL A 90 -2.21 11.24 -8.99
N SER A 91 -1.28 11.51 -9.91
CA SER A 91 -1.23 10.83 -11.22
C SER A 91 -0.15 9.75 -11.33
N ASN A 92 0.68 9.59 -10.29
CA ASN A 92 1.75 8.59 -10.27
C ASN A 92 1.26 7.31 -9.58
N ILE A 93 1.18 6.22 -10.34
CA ILE A 93 0.74 4.89 -9.87
C ILE A 93 1.46 4.44 -8.60
N PHE A 94 2.76 4.71 -8.46
CA PHE A 94 3.54 4.30 -7.30
C PHE A 94 3.15 5.07 -6.03
N GLN A 95 2.90 6.37 -6.16
CA GLN A 95 2.43 7.19 -5.03
C GLN A 95 1.02 6.79 -4.62
N ILE A 96 0.20 6.32 -5.56
CA ILE A 96 -1.16 5.86 -5.30
C ILE A 96 -1.14 4.56 -4.52
N GLU A 97 -0.35 3.58 -4.94
CA GLU A 97 -0.18 2.32 -4.20
C GLU A 97 0.36 2.56 -2.78
N ALA A 98 1.41 3.39 -2.66
CA ALA A 98 1.97 3.75 -1.35
C ALA A 98 0.94 4.47 -0.46
N ARG A 99 0.12 5.35 -1.05
CA ARG A 99 -0.96 6.03 -0.35
C ARG A 99 -2.05 5.06 0.09
N ALA A 100 -2.42 4.09 -0.73
CA ALA A 100 -3.40 3.07 -0.38
C ALA A 100 -2.96 2.30 0.88
N VAL A 101 -1.67 1.91 0.96
CA VAL A 101 -1.09 1.30 2.18
C VAL A 101 -1.22 2.22 3.40
N VAL A 102 -0.83 3.50 3.27
CA VAL A 102 -0.88 4.47 4.37
C VAL A 102 -2.31 4.68 4.87
N GLU A 103 -3.28 4.85 3.97
CA GLU A 103 -4.68 5.05 4.35
C GLU A 103 -5.29 3.78 4.97
N GLY A 104 -4.94 2.60 4.47
CA GLY A 104 -5.33 1.33 5.09
C GLY A 104 -4.80 1.19 6.52
N LEU A 105 -3.53 1.56 6.77
CA LEU A 105 -2.95 1.55 8.12
C LEU A 105 -3.65 2.55 9.06
N LYS A 106 -3.91 3.77 8.59
CA LYS A 106 -4.66 4.78 9.36
C LYS A 106 -6.06 4.27 9.74
N LEU A 107 -6.77 3.66 8.80
CA LEU A 107 -8.10 3.10 9.03
C LEU A 107 -8.08 2.07 10.17
N VAL A 108 -7.13 1.14 10.13
CA VAL A 108 -6.93 0.12 11.16
C VAL A 108 -6.70 0.75 12.54
N LEU A 109 -5.81 1.75 12.62
CA LEU A 109 -5.48 2.44 13.87
C LEU A 109 -6.70 3.16 14.46
N VAL A 110 -7.43 3.92 13.62
CA VAL A 110 -8.63 4.65 14.06
C VAL A 110 -9.75 3.70 14.52
N LYS A 111 -9.86 2.53 13.90
CA LYS A 111 -10.84 1.49 14.28
C LYS A 111 -10.40 0.65 15.48
N GLY A 112 -9.20 0.87 16.02
CA GLY A 112 -8.67 0.09 17.15
C GLY A 112 -8.42 -1.39 16.80
N LEU A 113 -8.23 -1.70 15.51
CA LEU A 113 -7.95 -3.06 15.06
C LEU A 113 -6.48 -3.39 15.34
N GLN A 114 -6.21 -4.53 15.97
CA GLN A 114 -4.86 -4.88 16.41
C GLN A 114 -4.16 -5.76 15.37
N THR A 115 -2.93 -5.39 15.01
CA THR A 115 -1.97 -6.27 14.35
C THR A 115 -1.11 -6.93 15.43
N GLY A 116 -1.52 -8.11 15.93
CA GLY A 116 -0.69 -8.97 16.76
C GLY A 116 -0.07 -8.35 18.03
N ARG A 117 -0.81 -8.35 19.15
CA ARG A 117 -0.20 -8.49 20.48
C ARG A 117 -0.85 -9.67 21.18
N GLY A 118 -0.04 -10.70 21.46
CA GLY A 118 -0.36 -11.89 22.22
C GLY A 118 0.96 -12.53 22.62
#